data_AF-A0A6N7XLD9-F1
#
_entry.id   AF-A0A6N7XLD9-F1
#
_cell.length_a   1.000
_cell.length_b   1.000
_cell.length_c   1.000
_cell.angle_alpha   90.00
_cell.angle_beta   90.00
_cell.angle_gamma   90.00
#
_symmetry.space_group_name_H-M   'P 1'
#
loop_
_entity.id
_entity.type
_entity.pdbx_description
1 polymer ?
#
loop_
_entity_poly.entity_id
_entity_poly.type
_entity_poly.pdbx_seq_one_letter_code
_entity_poly.pdbx_strand_id
1 'polypeptide(L)'
;MKFLKKRGIRKETSLSKVRQEAEYETIDFFKDKAYLVIKLCEVLGISRSGYYKYKDRITSEKENQDKLLCLLITEYHSTFDGILGYGRMTMFINKLNHKSFS
;
A
#
# COMPACT_ATOMS: atom_id res chain seq x y z
N MET A 1 0.07 6.21 40.57
CA MET A 1 -0.86 6.94 39.68
C MET A 1 -0.62 6.52 38.23
N LYS A 2 -1.68 6.07 37.56
CA LYS A 2 -1.92 5.89 36.11
C LYS A 2 -0.79 5.28 35.24
N PHE A 3 -0.93 3.99 34.96
CA PHE A 3 -0.37 3.36 33.76
C PHE A 3 -0.85 4.12 32.51
N LEU A 4 0.07 4.75 31.79
CA LEU A 4 -0.20 5.31 30.48
C LEU A 4 -0.56 4.15 29.54
N LYS A 5 -1.83 4.05 29.16
CA LYS A 5 -2.31 3.11 28.14
C LYS A 5 -1.54 3.42 26.85
N LYS A 6 -0.56 2.59 26.50
CA LYS A 6 0.13 2.66 25.20
C LYS A 6 -0.97 2.60 24.14
N ARG A 7 -1.20 3.71 23.42
CA ARG A 7 -2.07 3.69 22.24
C ARG A 7 -1.43 2.68 21.30
N GLY A 8 -2.11 1.56 21.05
CA GLY A 8 -1.59 0.54 20.14
C GLY A 8 -1.21 1.23 18.84
N ILE A 9 0.05 1.09 18.43
CA ILE A 9 0.50 1.57 17.12
C ILE A 9 -0.37 0.80 16.11
N ARG A 10 -1.28 1.50 15.44
CA ARG A 10 -2.09 0.91 14.37
C ARG A 10 -1.10 0.47 13.31
N LYS A 11 -1.06 -0.83 13.00
CA LYS A 11 -0.28 -1.31 11.85
C LYS A 11 -0.76 -0.53 10.63
N GLU A 12 0.17 0.06 9.91
CA GLU A 12 -0.12 0.69 8.62
C GLU A 12 -0.77 -0.36 7.72
N THR A 13 -1.96 -0.03 7.21
CA THR A 13 -2.67 -0.88 6.25
C THR A 13 -2.06 -0.61 4.88
N SER A 14 -1.34 -1.60 4.32
CA SER A 14 -0.90 -1.57 2.94
C SER A 14 -2.10 -1.77 2.01
N LEU A 15 -2.12 -1.05 0.88
CA LEU A 15 -3.10 -1.28 -0.19
C LEU A 15 -2.79 -2.57 -0.97
N SER A 16 -1.54 -3.01 -0.93
CA SER A 16 -1.09 -4.27 -1.50
C SER A 16 -1.56 -5.45 -0.64
N LYS A 17 -2.03 -6.52 -1.28
CA LYS A 17 -2.30 -7.80 -0.60
C LYS A 17 -1.03 -8.64 -0.38
N VAL A 18 0.14 -8.02 -0.48
CA VAL A 18 1.44 -8.70 -0.40
C VAL A 18 1.93 -8.66 1.04
N ARG A 19 2.20 -9.83 1.62
CA ARG A 19 2.56 -9.95 3.04
C ARG A 19 3.97 -9.47 3.38
N GLN A 20 4.91 -9.64 2.46
CA GLN A 20 6.35 -9.39 2.63
C GLN A 20 6.87 -8.36 1.62
N GLU A 21 6.03 -7.36 1.30
CA GLU A 21 6.31 -6.38 0.25
C GLU A 21 7.61 -5.62 0.52
N ALA A 22 7.79 -5.14 1.76
CA ALA A 22 8.97 -4.39 2.17
C ALA A 22 10.26 -5.19 1.97
N GLU A 23 10.24 -6.48 2.33
CA GLU A 23 11.40 -7.33 2.15
C GLU A 23 11.67 -7.60 0.66
N TYR A 24 10.64 -7.79 -0.17
CA TYR A 24 10.85 -7.91 -1.61
C TYR A 24 11.40 -6.63 -2.25
N GLU A 25 10.93 -5.46 -1.83
CA GLU A 25 11.49 -4.17 -2.26
C GLU A 25 12.96 -4.02 -1.87
N THR A 26 13.34 -4.45 -0.66
CA THR A 26 14.76 -4.44 -0.26
C THR A 26 15.60 -5.35 -1.16
N ILE A 27 15.11 -6.55 -1.52
CA ILE A 27 15.83 -7.44 -2.42
C ILE A 27 16.05 -6.77 -3.78
N ASP A 28 15.03 -6.08 -4.31
CA ASP A 28 15.13 -5.41 -5.61
C ASP A 28 16.17 -4.28 -5.58
N PHE A 29 16.13 -3.45 -4.53
CA PHE A 29 17.11 -2.37 -4.34
C PHE A 29 18.55 -2.85 -4.19
N PHE A 30 18.78 -3.95 -3.46
CA PHE A 30 20.13 -4.49 -3.25
C PHE A 30 20.62 -5.32 -4.43
N LYS A 31 19.73 -5.93 -5.21
CA LYS A 31 20.10 -6.66 -6.41
C LYS A 31 20.84 -5.75 -7.41
N ASP A 32 20.41 -4.50 -7.55
CA ASP A 32 21.06 -3.51 -8.43
C ASP A 32 22.47 -3.12 -7.97
N LYS A 33 22.79 -3.33 -6.70
CA LYS A 33 24.12 -3.09 -6.10
C LYS A 33 25.05 -4.31 -6.19
N ALA A 34 24.81 -5.21 -7.13
CA ALA A 34 25.58 -6.44 -7.40
C ALA A 34 25.54 -7.53 -6.30
N TYR A 35 24.51 -7.52 -5.45
CA TYR A 35 24.31 -8.62 -4.48
C TYR A 35 23.54 -9.80 -5.10
N LEU A 36 23.93 -11.01 -4.71
CA LEU A 36 23.22 -12.22 -5.12
C LEU A 36 21.87 -12.30 -4.41
N VAL A 37 20.78 -12.40 -5.19
CA VAL A 37 19.40 -12.56 -4.68
C VAL A 37 19.28 -13.71 -3.67
N ILE A 38 20.02 -14.80 -3.88
CA ILE A 38 20.04 -15.96 -2.97
C ILE A 38 20.46 -15.54 -1.55
N LYS A 39 21.55 -14.79 -1.43
CA LYS A 39 22.05 -14.31 -0.13
C LYS A 39 21.09 -13.32 0.51
N LEU A 40 20.45 -12.46 -0.28
CA LEU A 40 19.45 -11.53 0.23
C LEU A 40 18.22 -12.26 0.79
N CYS A 41 17.72 -13.28 0.07
CA CYS A 41 16.63 -14.13 0.55
C CYS A 41 16.99 -14.88 1.85
N GLU A 42 18.23 -15.40 1.96
CA GLU A 42 18.72 -16.06 3.17
C GLU A 42 18.77 -15.10 4.37
N VAL A 43 19.32 -13.90 4.18
CA VAL A 43 19.41 -12.87 5.24
C VAL A 43 18.04 -12.40 5.71
N LEU A 44 17.09 -12.25 4.79
CA LEU A 44 15.73 -11.77 5.09
C LEU A 44 14.78 -12.90 5.55
N GLY A 45 15.20 -14.17 5.46
CA GLY A 45 14.38 -15.32 5.85
C GLY A 45 13.19 -15.59 4.93
N ILE A 46 13.34 -15.32 3.63
CA ILE A 46 12.26 -15.44 2.64
C ILE A 46 12.61 -16.49 1.58
N SER A 47 11.60 -17.15 1.03
CA SER A 47 11.82 -18.09 -0.05
C SER A 47 12.16 -17.38 -1.36
N ARG A 48 13.17 -17.89 -2.07
CA ARG A 48 13.52 -17.42 -3.41
C ARG A 48 12.32 -17.48 -4.36
N SER A 49 11.51 -18.54 -4.28
CA SER A 49 10.30 -18.70 -5.08
C SER A 49 9.25 -17.63 -4.77
N GLY A 50 9.12 -17.19 -3.52
CA GLY A 50 8.27 -16.08 -3.12
C GLY A 50 8.67 -14.77 -3.79
N TYR A 51 9.97 -14.46 -3.83
CA TYR A 51 10.51 -13.26 -4.48
C TYR A 51 10.18 -13.22 -5.98
N TYR A 52 10.47 -14.29 -6.72
CA TYR A 52 10.17 -14.31 -8.16
C TYR A 52 8.66 -14.29 -8.44
N LYS A 53 7.85 -14.94 -7.59
CA LYS A 53 6.38 -14.86 -7.70
C LYS A 53 5.86 -13.44 -7.45
N TYR A 54 6.45 -12.72 -6.49
CA TYR A 54 6.13 -11.32 -6.25
C TYR A 54 6.52 -10.45 -7.44
N LYS A 55 7.71 -10.70 -8.01
CA LYS A 55 8.23 -9.93 -9.13
C LYS A 55 7.35 -10.02 -10.37
N ASP A 56 6.84 -11.22 -10.67
CA ASP A 56 5.98 -11.46 -11.83
C ASP A 56 4.48 -11.24 -11.52
N ARG A 57 4.17 -10.63 -10.37
CA ARG A 57 2.79 -10.46 -9.91
C ARG A 57 2.06 -9.42 -10.75
N ILE A 58 0.92 -9.84 -11.29
CA ILE A 58 -0.06 -8.94 -11.90
C ILE A 58 -0.94 -8.34 -10.79
N THR A 59 -0.97 -7.01 -10.70
CA THR A 59 -1.89 -6.28 -9.81
C THR A 59 -3.33 -6.52 -10.23
N SER A 60 -4.20 -6.85 -9.28
CA SER A 60 -5.63 -7.02 -9.55
C SER A 60 -6.29 -5.70 -9.89
N GLU A 61 -7.32 -5.72 -10.74
CA GLU A 61 -8.14 -4.54 -11.07
C GLU A 61 -8.65 -3.81 -9.83
N LYS A 62 -9.05 -4.57 -8.79
CA LYS A 62 -9.48 -4.00 -7.51
C LYS A 62 -8.37 -3.21 -6.81
N GLU A 63 -7.14 -3.72 -6.80
CA GLU A 63 -6.02 -3.01 -6.17
C GLU A 63 -5.67 -1.73 -6.91
N ASN A 64 -5.80 -1.74 -8.24
CA ASN A 64 -5.62 -0.54 -9.05
C ASN A 64 -6.73 0.49 -8.79
N GLN A 65 -7.97 0.02 -8.63
CA GLN A 65 -9.10 0.87 -8.23
C GLN A 65 -8.89 1.47 -6.83
N ASP A 66 -8.43 0.67 -5.86
CA ASP A 66 -8.17 1.14 -4.49
C ASP A 66 -7.04 2.18 -4.46
N LYS A 67 -5.98 1.98 -5.26
CA LYS A 67 -4.90 2.98 -5.45
C LYS A 67 -5.42 4.28 -6.05
N LEU A 68 -6.22 4.20 -7.11
CA LEU A 68 -6.84 5.37 -7.74
C LEU A 68 -7.72 6.13 -6.74
N LEU A 69 -8.52 5.41 -5.96
CA LEU A 69 -9.39 6.01 -4.96
C LEU A 69 -8.58 6.73 -3.88
N CYS A 70 -7.46 6.14 -3.43
CA CYS A 70 -6.57 6.77 -2.45
C CYS A 70 -5.97 8.09 -2.97
N LEU A 71 -5.55 8.10 -4.24
CA LEU A 71 -5.06 9.32 -4.90
C LEU A 71 -6.14 10.40 -4.95
N LEU A 72 -7.35 10.05 -5.41
CA LEU A 72 -8.49 10.98 -5.48
C LEU A 72 -8.86 11.53 -4.11
N ILE A 73 -8.93 10.69 -3.07
CA ILE A 73 -9.22 11.13 -1.71
C ILE A 73 -8.17 12.14 -1.24
N THR A 74 -6.89 11.89 -1.53
CA THR A 74 -5.79 12.77 -1.11
C THR A 74 -5.84 14.11 -1.85
N GLU A 75 -6.06 14.08 -3.16
CA GLU A 75 -6.20 15.27 -4.00
C GLU A 75 -7.37 16.15 -3.54
N TYR A 76 -8.54 15.56 -3.31
CA TYR A 76 -9.72 16.29 -2.86
C TYR A 76 -9.55 16.79 -1.44
N HIS A 77 -8.97 15.99 -0.54
CA HIS A 77 -8.67 16.45 0.81
C HIS A 77 -7.77 17.68 0.78
N SER A 78 -6.74 17.68 -0.06
CA SER A 78 -5.85 18.84 -0.25
C SER A 78 -6.55 20.03 -0.89
N THR A 79 -7.41 19.80 -1.89
CA THR A 79 -8.09 20.86 -2.64
C THR A 79 -9.13 21.59 -1.79
N PHE A 80 -9.78 20.88 -0.88
CA PHE A 80 -10.84 21.41 -0.02
C PHE A 80 -10.39 21.60 1.43
N ASP A 81 -9.09 21.62 1.71
CA ASP A 81 -8.51 21.79 3.06
C ASP A 81 -9.16 20.89 4.14
N GLY A 82 -9.53 19.67 3.76
CA GLY A 82 -10.17 18.71 4.67
C GLY A 82 -11.60 19.05 5.09
N ILE A 83 -12.26 20.04 4.45
CA ILE A 83 -13.66 20.40 4.73
C ILE A 83 -14.63 19.26 4.34
N LEU A 84 -14.24 18.44 3.35
CA LEU A 84 -15.03 17.31 2.88
C LEU A 84 -14.92 16.11 3.84
N GLY A 85 -15.96 15.91 4.66
CA GLY A 85 -16.14 14.66 5.39
C GLY A 85 -16.44 13.46 4.48
N TYR A 86 -16.34 12.23 5.02
CA TYR A 86 -16.48 10.97 4.28
C TYR A 86 -17.67 10.92 3.30
N GLY A 87 -18.89 11.23 3.75
CA GLY A 87 -20.08 11.14 2.89
C GLY A 87 -20.05 12.12 1.71
N ARG A 88 -19.55 13.35 1.94
CA ARG A 88 -19.37 14.33 0.86
C ARG A 88 -18.23 13.89 -0.06
N MET A 89 -17.14 13.36 0.47
CA MET A 89 -16.02 12.84 -0.30
C MET A 89 -16.49 11.76 -1.29
N THR A 90 -17.25 10.77 -0.82
CA THR A 90 -17.80 9.71 -1.69
C THR A 90 -18.71 10.27 -2.77
N MET A 91 -19.62 11.18 -2.43
CA MET A 91 -20.53 11.80 -3.41
C MET A 91 -19.77 12.56 -4.49
N PHE A 92 -18.79 13.38 -4.10
CA PHE A 92 -17.99 14.17 -5.03
C PHE A 92 -17.15 13.27 -5.95
N ILE A 93 -16.45 12.29 -5.39
CA ILE A 93 -15.65 11.34 -6.16
C ILE A 93 -16.52 10.60 -7.17
N ASN A 94 -17.67 10.07 -6.76
CA ASN A 94 -18.57 9.33 -7.67
C ASN A 94 -19.16 10.24 -8.76
N LYS A 95 -19.62 11.45 -8.38
CA LYS A 95 -20.25 12.39 -9.30
C LYS A 95 -19.27 12.91 -10.36
N LEU A 96 -18.05 13.26 -9.96
CA LEU A 96 -17.06 13.90 -10.83
C LEU A 96 -16.29 12.90 -11.69
N ASN A 97 -16.12 11.66 -11.23
CA ASN A 97 -15.47 10.61 -12.01
C ASN A 97 -16.45 9.77 -12.84
N HIS A 98 -17.74 10.11 -12.85
CA HIS A 98 -18.80 9.36 -13.53
C HIS A 98 -18.77 7.85 -13.22
N LYS A 99 -18.41 7.50 -11.99
CA LYS A 99 -18.25 6.11 -11.53
C LYS A 99 -19.03 5.92 -10.24
N SER A 100 -19.51 4.70 -10.02
CA SER A 100 -20.08 4.26 -8.75
C SER A 100 -19.07 3.37 -8.03
N PHE A 101 -18.06 4.00 -7.41
CA PHE A 101 -17.18 3.25 -6.51
C PHE A 101 -18.05 2.72 -5.35
N SER A 102 -18.08 1.40 -5.20
CA SER A 102 -18.77 0.69 -4.10
C SER A 102 -17.80 0.36 -2.98
#